data_AF-A0A2C9XVQ7-F1
#
_entry.id   AF-A0A2C9XVQ7-F1
#
_cell.length_a   1.000
_cell.length_b   1.000
_cell.length_c   1.000
_cell.angle_alpha   90.00
_cell.angle_beta   90.00
_cell.angle_gamma   90.00
#
_symmetry.space_group_name_H-M   'P 1'
#
loop_
_entity.id
_entity.type
_entity.pdbx_description
1 polymer ?
#
loop_
_entity_poly.entity_id
_entity_poly.type
_entity_poly.pdbx_seq_one_letter_code
_entity_poly.pdbx_strand_id
1 'polypeptide(L)'
;MTDDAEALIDEMQRYACARIHDVQRGAETPALAALMVEKFGEGLMKAGYLLKVERFDALTHEIDRLVREIDAHYPTHLQYRFEARPAGLAINGTVF
;
A
#
# COMPACT_ATOMS: atom_id res chain seq x y z
N MET A 1 13.95 -16.89 -17.49
CA MET A 1 12.79 -15.99 -17.48
C MET A 1 12.67 -15.51 -16.06
N THR A 2 12.74 -14.20 -15.82
CA THR A 2 12.46 -13.62 -14.51
C THR A 2 11.04 -14.03 -14.13
N ASP A 3 10.81 -14.42 -12.88
CA ASP A 3 9.46 -14.71 -12.41
C ASP A 3 8.66 -13.40 -12.44
N ASP A 4 7.61 -13.32 -13.27
CA ASP A 4 6.80 -12.11 -13.42
C ASP A 4 6.21 -11.65 -12.07
N ALA A 5 5.95 -12.59 -11.15
CA ALA A 5 5.51 -12.26 -9.80
C ALA A 5 6.62 -11.61 -8.97
N GLU A 6 7.87 -12.09 -9.11
CA GLU A 6 9.04 -11.51 -8.46
C GLU A 6 9.31 -10.08 -8.96
N ALA A 7 9.18 -9.84 -10.28
CA ALA A 7 9.30 -8.50 -10.85
C ALA A 7 8.25 -7.52 -10.30
N LEU A 8 7.02 -7.98 -10.10
CA LEU A 8 5.95 -7.18 -9.49
C LEU A 8 6.21 -6.92 -8.00
N ILE A 9 6.68 -7.92 -7.26
CA ILE A 9 7.07 -7.78 -5.84
C ILE A 9 8.18 -6.75 -5.68
N ASP A 10 9.23 -6.85 -6.50
CA ASP A 10 10.35 -5.91 -6.50
C ASP A 10 9.87 -4.48 -6.75
N GLU A 11 8.89 -4.28 -7.63
CA GLU A 11 8.33 -2.97 -7.91
C GLU A 11 7.48 -2.44 -6.75
N MET A 12 6.69 -3.30 -6.09
CA MET A 12 5.96 -2.94 -4.87
C MET A 12 6.93 -2.50 -3.76
N GLN A 13 8.03 -3.25 -3.57
CA GLN A 13 9.04 -2.93 -2.57
C GLN A 13 9.77 -1.61 -2.87
N ARG A 14 10.15 -1.36 -4.13
CA ARG A 14 10.74 -0.08 -4.55
C ARG A 14 9.82 1.09 -4.25
N TYR A 15 8.54 0.97 -4.61
CA TYR A 15 7.55 2.01 -4.36
C TYR A 15 7.34 2.24 -2.85
N ALA A 16 7.23 1.16 -2.07
CA ALA A 16 7.07 1.23 -0.62
C ALA A 16 8.29 1.86 0.07
N CYS A 17 9.51 1.50 -0.34
CA CYS A 17 10.75 2.07 0.20
C CYS A 17 10.80 3.60 0.02
N ALA A 18 10.37 4.11 -1.14
CA ALA A 18 10.25 5.55 -1.37
C ALA A 18 9.25 6.21 -0.40
N ARG A 19 8.10 5.59 -0.15
CA ARG A 19 7.09 6.08 0.80
C ARG A 19 7.59 6.02 2.25
N ILE A 20 8.30 4.96 2.64
CA ILE A 20 8.95 4.86 3.96
C ILE A 20 9.92 6.02 4.18
N HIS A 21 10.74 6.34 3.17
CA HIS A 21 11.64 7.47 3.24
C HIS A 21 10.88 8.82 3.35
N ASP A 22 9.75 8.96 2.65
CA ASP A 22 8.87 10.13 2.77
C ASP A 22 8.26 10.28 4.17
N VAL A 23 7.89 9.17 4.81
CA VAL A 23 7.46 9.15 6.21
C VAL A 23 8.59 9.54 7.15
N GLN A 24 9.79 8.95 6.99
CA GLN A 24 10.96 9.21 7.84
C GLN A 24 11.39 10.69 7.82
N ARG A 25 11.29 11.35 6.66
CA ARG A 25 11.59 12.79 6.53
C ARG A 25 10.41 13.71 6.87
N GLY A 26 9.28 13.15 7.30
CA GLY A 26 8.09 13.90 7.72
C GLY A 26 7.27 14.51 6.59
N ALA A 27 7.45 14.07 5.34
CA ALA A 27 6.68 14.55 4.20
C ALA A 27 5.32 13.86 4.06
N GLU A 28 5.20 12.62 4.55
CA GLU A 28 3.96 11.85 4.56
C GLU A 28 3.67 11.31 5.96
N THR A 29 2.39 11.09 6.27
CA THR A 29 2.01 10.31 7.46
C THR A 29 2.06 8.81 7.12
N PRO A 30 2.31 7.93 8.11
CA PRO A 30 2.20 6.48 7.91
C PRO A 30 0.88 6.06 7.25
N ALA A 31 -0.24 6.64 7.69
CA ALA A 31 -1.57 6.34 7.16
C ALA A 31 -1.73 6.69 5.68
N LEU A 32 -1.20 7.85 5.24
CA LEU A 32 -1.20 8.25 3.84
C LEU A 32 -0.28 7.33 3.01
N ALA A 33 0.95 7.12 3.47
CA ALA A 33 1.93 6.29 2.79
C ALA A 33 1.42 4.85 2.59
N ALA A 34 0.87 4.24 3.64
CA ALA A 34 0.32 2.88 3.57
C ALA A 34 -0.89 2.79 2.62
N LEU A 35 -1.78 3.80 2.59
CA LEU A 35 -2.86 3.87 1.61
C LEU A 35 -2.32 3.94 0.17
N MET A 36 -1.31 4.76 -0.08
CA MET A 36 -0.71 4.88 -1.41
C MET A 36 -0.10 3.55 -1.87
N VAL A 37 0.60 2.85 -0.97
CA VAL A 37 1.15 1.51 -1.25
C VAL A 37 0.05 0.48 -1.48
N GLU A 38 -1.02 0.48 -0.66
CA GLU A 38 -2.19 -0.39 -0.86
C GLU A 38 -2.75 -0.21 -2.28
N LYS A 39 -3.04 1.04 -2.69
CA LYS A 39 -3.66 1.31 -4.00
C LYS A 39 -2.75 1.08 -5.18
N PHE A 40 -1.45 1.34 -5.03
CA PHE A 40 -0.45 0.95 -6.01
C PHE A 40 -0.40 -0.58 -6.17
N GLY A 41 -0.34 -1.31 -5.06
CA GLY A 41 -0.34 -2.77 -5.03
C GLY A 41 -1.59 -3.39 -5.64
N GLU A 42 -2.79 -2.90 -5.28
CA GLU A 42 -4.07 -3.32 -5.89
C GLU A 42 -4.06 -3.14 -7.42
N GLY A 43 -3.49 -2.03 -7.90
CA GLY A 43 -3.32 -1.76 -9.33
C GLY A 43 -2.39 -2.78 -10.02
N LEU A 44 -1.23 -3.05 -9.42
CA LEU A 44 -0.29 -4.05 -9.92
C LEU A 44 -0.87 -5.46 -9.89
N MET A 45 -1.59 -5.83 -8.83
CA MET A 45 -2.33 -7.10 -8.76
C MET A 45 -3.33 -7.21 -9.90
N LYS A 46 -4.13 -6.18 -10.17
CA LYS A 46 -5.08 -6.19 -11.28
C LYS A 46 -4.37 -6.37 -12.63
N ALA A 47 -3.23 -5.72 -12.83
CA ALA A 47 -2.42 -5.90 -14.04
C ALA A 47 -1.88 -7.33 -14.14
N GLY A 48 -1.31 -7.88 -13.06
CA GLY A 48 -0.82 -9.26 -13.00
C GLY A 48 -1.89 -10.29 -13.32
N TYR A 49 -3.12 -10.10 -12.81
CA TYR A 49 -4.26 -10.95 -13.14
C TYR A 49 -4.57 -10.94 -14.65
N LEU A 50 -4.63 -9.77 -15.27
CA LEU A 50 -4.90 -9.63 -16.71
C LEU A 50 -3.80 -10.24 -17.58
N LEU A 51 -2.56 -10.22 -17.10
CA LEU A 51 -1.39 -10.81 -17.76
C LEU A 51 -1.17 -12.28 -17.42
N LYS A 52 -2.04 -12.88 -16.58
CA LYS A 52 -1.95 -14.28 -16.12
C LYS A 52 -0.65 -14.61 -15.39
N VAL A 53 -0.16 -13.68 -14.58
CA VAL A 53 0.96 -13.90 -13.67
C VAL A 53 0.58 -14.97 -12.64
N GLU A 54 1.44 -15.97 -12.47
CA GLU A 54 1.27 -17.03 -11.48
C GLU A 54 1.57 -16.51 -10.05
N ARG A 55 1.30 -17.31 -9.00
CA ARG A 55 1.63 -16.96 -7.59
C ARG A 55 0.99 -15.65 -7.08
N PHE A 56 -0.27 -15.42 -7.45
CA PHE A 56 -1.01 -14.24 -7.04
C PHE A 56 -1.14 -14.07 -5.51
N ASP A 57 -1.14 -15.18 -4.79
CA ASP A 57 -1.09 -15.24 -3.33
C ASP A 57 0.14 -14.54 -2.75
N ALA A 58 1.31 -14.67 -3.39
CA ALA A 58 2.54 -14.00 -2.96
C ALA A 58 2.43 -12.48 -3.10
N LEU A 59 1.76 -11.98 -4.16
CA LEU A 59 1.52 -10.55 -4.36
C LEU A 59 0.64 -9.97 -3.25
N THR A 60 -0.45 -10.67 -2.91
CA THR A 60 -1.35 -10.25 -1.82
C THR A 60 -0.61 -10.20 -0.48
N HIS A 61 0.17 -11.24 -0.17
CA HIS A 61 0.92 -11.29 1.09
C HIS A 61 1.95 -10.17 1.19
N GLU A 62 2.58 -9.81 0.07
CA GLU A 62 3.58 -8.75 0.06
C GLU A 62 2.96 -7.37 0.29
N ILE A 63 1.80 -7.08 -0.31
CA ILE A 63 1.08 -5.82 -0.03
C ILE A 63 0.70 -5.75 1.44
N ASP A 64 0.11 -6.81 2.00
CA ASP A 64 -0.27 -6.89 3.41
C ASP A 64 0.93 -6.67 4.36
N ARG A 65 2.10 -7.23 4.00
CA ARG A 65 3.35 -7.04 4.73
C ARG A 65 3.80 -5.58 4.68
N LEU A 66 3.86 -5.00 3.48
CA LEU A 66 4.36 -3.63 3.25
C LEU A 66 3.48 -2.57 3.92
N VAL A 67 2.15 -2.68 3.85
CA VAL A 67 1.26 -1.70 4.48
C VAL A 67 1.39 -1.71 6.01
N ARG A 68 1.61 -2.89 6.62
CA ARG A 68 1.83 -3.05 8.06
C ARG A 68 3.22 -2.60 8.49
N GLU A 69 4.22 -2.71 7.62
CA GLU A 69 5.56 -2.18 7.85
C GLU A 69 5.55 -0.65 7.89
N ILE A 70 4.80 -0.02 6.98
CA ILE A 70 4.68 1.44 6.90
C ILE A 70 3.80 1.98 8.04
N ASP A 71 2.67 1.32 8.31
CA ASP A 71 1.66 1.76 9.26
C ASP A 71 1.30 0.65 10.26
N ALA A 72 1.89 0.71 11.45
CA ALA A 72 1.60 -0.24 12.53
C ALA A 72 0.14 -0.20 12.99
N HIS A 73 -0.59 0.88 12.72
CA HIS A 73 -2.01 1.05 13.07
C HIS A 73 -2.93 0.88 11.86
N TYR A 74 -2.44 0.23 10.79
CA TYR A 74 -3.14 0.10 9.52
C TYR A 74 -4.62 -0.34 9.63
N PRO A 75 -4.99 -1.37 10.43
CA PRO A 75 -6.40 -1.76 10.56
C PRO A 75 -7.30 -0.63 11.09
N THR A 76 -6.79 0.14 12.04
CA THR A 76 -7.51 1.28 12.62
C THR A 76 -7.63 2.42 11.61
N HIS A 77 -6.54 2.76 10.92
CA HIS A 77 -6.60 3.80 9.88
C HIS A 77 -7.47 3.41 8.68
N LEU A 78 -7.52 2.13 8.31
CA LEU A 78 -8.45 1.61 7.31
C LEU A 78 -9.90 1.80 7.76
N GLN A 79 -10.21 1.45 9.02
CA GLN A 79 -11.53 1.66 9.60
C GLN A 79 -11.94 3.14 9.58
N TYR A 80 -11.04 4.04 9.98
CA TYR A 80 -11.31 5.49 9.93
C TYR A 80 -11.61 5.97 8.50
N ARG A 81 -10.89 5.48 7.49
CA ARG A 81 -11.18 5.82 6.08
C ARG A 81 -12.57 5.34 5.65
N PHE A 82 -12.98 4.16 6.11
CA PHE A 82 -14.29 3.59 5.81
C PHE A 82 -15.44 4.35 6.51
N GLU A 83 -15.22 4.79 7.74
CA GLU A 83 -16.20 5.54 8.54
C GLU A 83 -16.31 7.00 8.12
N ALA A 84 -15.22 7.60 7.60
CA ALA A 84 -15.20 8.96 7.12
C ALA A 84 -16.23 9.18 5.99
N ARG A 85 -17.00 10.27 6.10
CA ARG A 85 -17.94 10.71 5.06
C ARG A 85 -17.77 12.21 4.83
N PRO A 86 -17.17 12.63 3.69
CA PRO A 86 -16.67 11.79 2.60
C PRO A 86 -15.47 10.91 3.00
N ALA A 87 -15.24 9.83 2.25
CA ALA A 87 -14.05 9.00 2.45
C ALA A 87 -12.81 9.89 2.28
N GLY A 88 -11.98 9.96 3.32
CA GLY A 88 -10.90 10.91 3.39
C GLY A 88 -9.77 10.42 4.27
N LEU A 89 -8.65 11.13 4.20
CA LEU A 89 -7.60 11.04 5.18
C LEU A 89 -7.82 12.14 6.22
N ALA A 90 -7.60 11.83 7.50
CA ALA A 90 -7.64 12.85 8.54
C ALA A 90 -6.43 13.78 8.37
N ILE A 91 -6.62 14.90 7.67
CA ILE A 91 -5.61 15.94 7.54
C ILE A 91 -5.69 16.77 8.84
N ASN A 92 -4.73 16.59 9.74
CA ASN A 92 -4.59 17.31 11.03
C ASN A 92 -5.56 16.91 12.17
N GLY A 93 -6.02 15.66 12.22
CA GLY A 93 -6.89 15.21 13.32
C GLY A 93 -8.29 15.84 13.33
N THR A 94 -8.64 16.58 12.28
CA THR A 94 -10.01 17.04 12.01
C THR A 94 -10.45 16.35 10.72
N VAL A 95 -11.40 15.43 10.84
CA VAL A 95 -12.04 14.78 9.69
C VAL A 95 -12.97 15.83 9.06
N PHE A 96 -12.88 16.02 7.75
CA PHE A 96 -13.86 16.80 6.97
C PHE A 96 -14.90 15.87 6.35
#